data_AF-A0A662GZR5-F1
#
_entry.id   AF-A0A662GZR5-F1
#
_cell.length_a   1.000
_cell.length_b   1.000
_cell.length_c   1.000
_cell.angle_alpha   90.00
_cell.angle_beta   90.00
_cell.angle_gamma   90.00
#
_symmetry.space_group_name_H-M   'P 1'
#
loop_
_entity.id
_entity.type
_entity.pdbx_description
1 polymer ?
#
loop_
_entity_poly.entity_id
_entity_poly.type
_entity_poly.pdbx_seq_one_letter_code
_entity_poly.pdbx_strand_id
1 'polypeptide(L)'
;MEYSVDALASLVVFSLALSAALAALAGSLEVVTSASTRRGLVRAALPISIEVESLNGRCVVRAPRRCLVSVVVVSPRKSGLEYRVVRGLAPLEVAAAERDWVVAFTYASVAVRPGAPVRGRAVVTMYGVARAEPELGPYVVIGGSGYRVVPDLRPAASAAAPESSAYLIRNSTLALGVRG
;
A
#
# COMPACT_ATOMS: atom_id res chain seq x y z
N MET A 1 -52.53 42.59 17.87
CA MET A 1 -51.16 42.05 18.04
C MET A 1 -51.07 40.56 17.64
N GLU A 2 -51.92 40.09 16.72
CA GLU A 2 -51.94 38.66 16.30
C GLU A 2 -50.94 38.39 15.16
N TYR A 3 -50.77 39.36 14.25
CA TYR A 3 -49.85 39.26 13.11
C TYR A 3 -48.36 39.10 13.49
N SER A 4 -47.95 39.55 14.67
CA SER A 4 -46.56 39.40 15.14
C SER A 4 -46.25 37.98 15.62
N VAL A 5 -47.24 37.23 16.09
CA VAL A 5 -47.07 35.87 16.58
C VAL A 5 -47.02 34.88 15.41
N ASP A 6 -47.86 35.08 14.38
CA ASP A 6 -47.82 34.27 13.15
C ASP A 6 -46.53 34.49 12.35
N ALA A 7 -46.01 35.73 12.32
CA ALA A 7 -44.72 36.02 11.70
C ALA A 7 -43.56 35.32 12.43
N LEU A 8 -43.61 35.25 13.77
CA LEU A 8 -42.62 34.51 14.57
C LEU A 8 -42.74 33.00 14.36
N ALA A 9 -43.96 32.46 14.36
CA ALA A 9 -44.20 31.04 14.14
C ALA A 9 -43.74 30.58 12.75
N SER A 10 -44.04 31.35 11.70
CA SER A 10 -43.60 31.06 10.32
C SER A 10 -42.09 31.16 10.16
N LEU A 11 -41.43 32.12 10.81
CA LEU A 11 -39.97 32.23 10.82
C LEU A 11 -39.31 30.99 11.48
N VAL A 12 -39.86 30.54 12.62
CA VAL A 12 -39.35 29.35 13.32
C VAL A 12 -39.50 28.11 12.46
N VAL A 13 -40.67 27.89 11.86
CA VAL A 13 -40.91 26.75 10.96
C VAL A 13 -39.99 26.79 9.73
N PHE A 14 -39.81 27.97 9.13
CA PHE A 14 -38.91 28.14 7.99
C PHE A 14 -37.45 27.84 8.35
N SER A 15 -36.98 28.32 9.51
CA SER A 15 -35.61 28.08 9.96
C SER A 15 -35.33 26.60 10.26
N LEU A 16 -36.31 25.87 10.82
CA LEU A 16 -36.22 24.42 11.04
C LEU A 16 -36.16 23.65 9.72
N ALA A 17 -37.01 24.00 8.76
CA ALA A 17 -37.02 23.39 7.43
C ALA A 17 -35.70 23.65 6.68
N LEU A 18 -35.18 24.88 6.76
CA LEU A 18 -33.91 25.26 6.15
C LEU A 18 -32.73 24.52 6.77
N SER A 19 -32.70 24.37 8.10
CA SER A 19 -31.65 23.63 8.81
C SER A 19 -31.65 22.14 8.41
N ALA A 20 -32.83 21.52 8.35
CA ALA A 20 -32.96 20.14 7.90
C ALA A 20 -32.50 19.94 6.45
N ALA A 21 -32.83 20.88 5.55
CA ALA A 21 -32.41 20.85 4.16
C ALA A 21 -30.88 20.99 4.01
N LEU A 22 -30.27 21.90 4.77
CA LEU A 22 -28.81 22.09 4.78
C LEU A 22 -28.07 20.88 5.35
N ALA A 23 -28.60 20.24 6.40
CA ALA A 23 -28.04 19.02 6.94
C ALA A 23 -28.11 17.85 5.93
N ALA A 24 -29.21 17.73 5.19
CA ALA A 24 -29.34 16.73 4.14
C ALA A 24 -28.37 16.97 2.97
N LEU A 25 -28.19 18.23 2.56
CA LEU A 25 -27.21 18.60 1.54
C LEU A 25 -25.77 18.29 2.00
N ALA A 26 -25.41 18.64 3.24
CA ALA A 26 -24.10 18.32 3.81
C ALA A 26 -23.84 16.81 3.83
N GLY A 27 -24.82 16.01 4.28
CA GLY A 27 -24.72 14.55 4.27
C GLY A 27 -24.57 13.98 2.85
N SER A 28 -25.30 14.51 1.87
CA SER A 28 -25.15 14.07 0.46
C SER A 28 -23.77 14.40 -0.13
N LEU A 29 -23.20 15.57 0.20
CA LEU A 29 -21.85 15.95 -0.21
C LEU A 29 -20.80 15.05 0.45
N GLU A 30 -20.98 14.68 1.71
CA GLU A 30 -20.10 13.75 2.42
C GLU A 30 -20.15 12.33 1.83
N VAL A 31 -21.33 11.86 1.43
CA VAL A 31 -21.50 10.58 0.72
C VAL A 31 -20.86 10.61 -0.67
N VAL A 32 -21.02 11.70 -1.42
CA VAL A 32 -20.44 11.82 -2.78
C VAL A 32 -18.92 11.95 -2.71
N THR A 33 -18.38 12.71 -1.75
CA THR A 33 -16.92 12.87 -1.57
C THR A 33 -16.27 11.60 -1.02
N SER A 34 -16.94 10.86 -0.13
CA SER A 34 -16.46 9.54 0.34
C SER A 34 -16.58 8.45 -0.73
N ALA A 35 -17.59 8.50 -1.59
CA ALA A 35 -17.74 7.59 -2.72
C ALA A 35 -16.74 7.89 -3.85
N SER A 36 -16.41 9.15 -4.10
CA SER A 36 -15.44 9.56 -5.12
C SER A 36 -13.99 9.32 -4.68
N THR A 37 -13.65 9.54 -3.41
CA THR A 37 -12.33 9.17 -2.85
C THR A 37 -12.10 7.66 -2.82
N ARG A 38 -13.15 6.84 -2.70
CA ARG A 38 -13.03 5.37 -2.83
C ARG A 38 -12.80 4.87 -4.27
N ARG A 39 -13.10 5.66 -5.30
CA ARG A 39 -12.94 5.25 -6.71
C ARG A 39 -11.60 5.67 -7.33
N GLY A 40 -10.79 6.45 -6.63
CA GLY A 40 -9.56 7.05 -7.17
C GLY A 40 -8.27 6.48 -6.61
N LEU A 41 -8.08 5.15 -6.61
CA LEU A 41 -6.76 4.54 -6.43
C LEU A 41 -6.75 3.11 -6.98
N VAL A 42 -7.13 2.97 -8.25
CA VAL A 42 -6.67 1.80 -9.02
C VAL A 42 -5.16 2.01 -9.18
N ARG A 43 -4.39 1.53 -8.19
CA ARG A 43 -2.95 1.32 -8.34
C ARG A 43 -2.81 0.52 -9.63
N ALA A 44 -2.21 1.13 -10.64
CA ALA A 44 -1.83 0.42 -11.85
C ALA A 44 -0.99 -0.79 -11.38
N ALA A 45 -1.60 -1.97 -11.42
CA ALA A 45 -0.94 -3.19 -11.02
C ALA A 45 0.18 -3.41 -12.04
N LEU A 46 1.42 -3.13 -11.63
CA LEU A 46 2.59 -3.47 -12.44
C LEU A 46 2.48 -4.96 -12.81
N PRO A 47 2.90 -5.38 -14.01
CA PRO A 47 2.65 -6.73 -14.55
C PRO A 47 3.23 -7.90 -13.71
N ILE A 48 3.93 -7.60 -12.61
CA ILE A 48 4.43 -8.54 -11.61
C ILE A 48 4.09 -7.98 -10.21
N SER A 49 2.83 -7.62 -9.98
CA SER A 49 2.37 -7.21 -8.64
C SER A 49 2.26 -8.45 -7.76
N ILE A 50 3.10 -8.54 -6.72
CA ILE A 50 2.88 -9.50 -5.64
C ILE A 50 2.06 -8.84 -4.54
N GLU A 51 1.21 -9.63 -3.90
CA GLU A 51 0.38 -9.19 -2.79
C GLU A 51 0.58 -10.14 -1.62
N VAL A 52 0.57 -9.59 -0.40
CA VAL A 52 0.69 -10.36 0.84
C VAL A 52 -0.63 -10.24 1.57
N GLU A 53 -1.43 -11.29 1.53
CA GLU A 53 -2.76 -11.38 2.15
C GLU A 53 -2.68 -12.14 3.47
N SER A 54 -3.57 -11.80 4.41
CA SER A 54 -3.80 -12.59 5.63
C SER A 54 -5.14 -13.32 5.49
N LEU A 55 -5.10 -14.65 5.43
CA LEU A 55 -6.27 -15.53 5.27
C LEU A 55 -6.30 -16.51 6.45
N ASN A 56 -7.32 -16.40 7.32
CA ASN A 56 -7.57 -17.33 8.43
C ASN A 56 -6.34 -17.59 9.34
N GLY A 57 -5.60 -16.54 9.70
CA GLY A 57 -4.40 -16.65 10.52
C GLY A 57 -3.16 -17.17 9.78
N ARG A 58 -3.25 -17.41 8.46
CA ARG A 58 -2.11 -17.73 7.59
C ARG A 58 -1.80 -16.55 6.68
N CYS A 59 -0.52 -16.35 6.40
CA CYS A 59 -0.09 -15.36 5.43
C CYS A 59 0.05 -16.04 4.06
N VAL A 60 -0.57 -15.48 3.01
CA VAL A 60 -0.46 -16.03 1.65
C VAL A 60 0.12 -14.95 0.76
N VAL A 61 1.21 -15.29 0.06
CA VAL A 61 1.79 -14.42 -0.96
C VAL A 61 1.24 -14.81 -2.32
N ARG A 62 0.51 -13.91 -2.95
CA ARG A 62 -0.15 -14.12 -4.25
C ARG A 62 0.54 -13.32 -5.33
N ALA A 63 0.44 -13.85 -6.55
CA ALA A 63 0.90 -13.22 -7.77
C ALA A 63 -0.06 -13.58 -8.91
N PRO A 64 -0.29 -12.70 -9.91
CA PRO A 64 -1.13 -12.99 -11.07
C PRO A 64 -0.65 -14.21 -11.87
N ARG A 65 0.65 -14.51 -11.86
CA ARG A 65 1.27 -15.66 -12.51
C ARG A 65 2.16 -16.39 -11.52
N ARG A 66 2.31 -17.71 -11.69
CA ARG A 66 3.27 -18.50 -10.90
C ARG A 66 4.68 -17.94 -11.10
N CYS A 67 5.28 -17.46 -10.03
CA CYS A 67 6.64 -16.92 -10.04
C CYS A 67 7.38 -17.33 -8.77
N LEU A 68 8.71 -17.35 -8.83
CA LEU A 68 9.55 -17.56 -7.66
C LEU A 68 9.46 -16.34 -6.73
N VAL A 69 9.21 -16.60 -5.45
CA VAL A 69 9.14 -15.59 -4.41
C VAL A 69 10.08 -15.98 -3.28
N SER A 70 10.82 -14.99 -2.77
CA SER A 70 11.56 -15.08 -1.52
C SER A 70 10.83 -14.26 -0.46
N VAL A 71 10.37 -14.91 0.59
CA VAL A 71 9.63 -14.28 1.69
C VAL A 71 10.50 -14.27 2.93
N VAL A 72 10.71 -13.08 3.49
CA VAL A 72 11.38 -12.91 4.77
C VAL A 72 10.34 -12.57 5.83
N VAL A 73 10.22 -13.46 6.82
CA VAL A 73 9.38 -13.23 8.00
C VAL A 73 10.27 -12.66 9.08
N VAL A 74 9.93 -11.48 9.58
CA VAL A 74 10.67 -10.75 10.61
C VAL A 74 9.80 -10.67 11.87
N SER A 75 10.25 -11.33 12.93
CA SER A 75 9.55 -11.48 14.19
C SER A 75 10.17 -10.56 15.25
N PRO A 76 9.51 -9.45 15.62
CA PRO A 76 9.97 -8.60 16.72
C PRO A 76 9.76 -9.32 18.06
N ARG A 77 10.84 -9.56 18.80
CA ARG A 77 10.81 -10.14 20.16
C ARG A 77 11.32 -9.14 21.20
N LYS A 78 11.11 -9.47 22.48
CA LYS A 78 11.64 -8.68 23.60
C LYS A 78 13.18 -8.66 23.64
N SER A 79 13.81 -9.76 23.25
CA SER A 79 15.27 -9.97 23.25
C SER A 79 15.98 -9.46 21.99
N GLY A 80 15.23 -9.05 20.96
CA GLY A 80 15.80 -8.67 19.68
C GLY A 80 14.87 -8.99 18.51
N LEU A 81 15.44 -9.02 17.31
CA LEU A 81 14.74 -9.32 16.07
C LEU A 81 15.19 -10.68 15.54
N GLU A 82 14.23 -11.58 15.35
CA GLU A 82 14.46 -12.85 14.67
C GLU A 82 13.93 -12.77 13.25
N TYR A 83 14.53 -13.52 12.33
CA TYR A 83 13.99 -13.65 10.99
C TYR A 83 14.18 -15.05 10.44
N ARG A 84 13.33 -15.40 9.48
CA ARG A 84 13.50 -16.60 8.65
C ARG A 84 13.19 -16.28 7.20
N VAL A 85 13.77 -17.05 6.31
CA VAL A 85 13.57 -16.93 4.86
C VAL A 85 12.86 -18.17 4.36
N VAL A 86 11.78 -17.96 3.60
CA VAL A 86 10.98 -19.00 2.96
C VAL A 86 11.02 -18.72 1.46
N ARG A 87 11.35 -19.74 0.66
CA ARG A 87 11.37 -19.61 -0.81
C ARG A 87 10.41 -20.61 -1.43
N GLY A 88 9.72 -20.19 -2.47
CA GLY A 88 8.76 -21.04 -3.16
C GLY A 88 8.12 -20.35 -4.35
N LEU A 89 7.16 -21.02 -4.98
CA LEU A 89 6.38 -20.47 -6.07
C LEU A 89 5.08 -19.86 -5.54
N ALA A 90 4.69 -18.68 -6.04
CA ALA A 90 3.39 -18.09 -5.75
C ALA A 90 2.25 -18.89 -6.43
N PRO A 91 1.08 -19.06 -5.78
CA PRO A 91 0.77 -18.61 -4.41
C PRO A 91 1.52 -19.43 -3.35
N LEU A 92 2.12 -18.74 -2.38
CA LEU A 92 2.94 -19.36 -1.33
C LEU A 92 2.32 -19.11 0.04
N GLU A 93 1.96 -20.18 0.75
CA GLU A 93 1.56 -20.09 2.15
C GLU A 93 2.80 -19.95 3.05
N VAL A 94 2.74 -18.97 3.95
CA VAL A 94 3.80 -18.67 4.90
C VAL A 94 3.20 -18.62 6.29
N ALA A 95 3.69 -19.49 7.16
CA ALA A 95 3.41 -19.39 8.58
C ALA A 95 4.03 -18.08 9.09
N ALA A 96 3.20 -17.17 9.58
CA ALA A 96 3.63 -15.92 10.20
C ALA A 96 2.55 -15.47 11.18
N ALA A 97 2.94 -15.09 12.40
CA ALA A 97 2.02 -14.53 13.37
C ALA A 97 1.52 -13.15 12.90
N GLU A 98 0.42 -12.66 13.46
CA GLU A 98 -0.11 -11.32 13.13
C GLU A 98 0.88 -10.20 13.44
N ARG A 99 1.74 -10.41 14.44
CA ARG A 99 2.78 -9.45 14.84
C ARG A 99 4.02 -9.47 13.96
N ASP A 100 4.18 -10.51 13.14
CA ASP A 100 5.35 -10.65 12.29
C ASP A 100 5.22 -9.78 11.06
N TRP A 101 6.30 -9.09 10.73
CA TRP A 101 6.47 -8.45 9.43
C TRP A 101 6.70 -9.52 8.38
N VAL A 102 6.03 -9.39 7.23
CA VAL A 102 6.24 -10.30 6.09
C VAL A 102 6.64 -9.47 4.89
N VAL A 103 7.86 -9.70 4.41
CA VAL A 103 8.42 -9.01 3.26
C VAL A 103 8.61 -10.03 2.15
N ALA A 104 7.85 -9.90 1.07
CA ALA A 104 7.95 -10.76 -0.10
C ALA A 104 8.71 -10.04 -1.20
N PHE A 105 9.64 -10.76 -1.83
CA PHE A 105 10.45 -10.31 -2.95
C PHE A 105 10.22 -11.22 -4.14
N THR A 106 10.03 -10.63 -5.30
CA THR A 106 10.35 -11.26 -6.59
C THR A 106 11.59 -10.59 -7.19
N TYR A 107 11.97 -10.99 -8.39
CA TYR A 107 13.03 -10.32 -9.13
C TYR A 107 12.67 -8.88 -9.57
N ALA A 108 11.37 -8.53 -9.60
CA ALA A 108 10.89 -7.25 -10.13
C ALA A 108 9.98 -6.47 -9.17
N SER A 109 9.61 -7.05 -8.03
CA SER A 109 8.63 -6.44 -7.13
C SER A 109 8.85 -6.83 -5.68
N VAL A 110 8.36 -5.95 -4.80
CA VAL A 110 8.42 -6.10 -3.36
C VAL A 110 7.05 -5.80 -2.79
N ALA A 111 6.57 -6.67 -1.89
CA ALA A 111 5.37 -6.42 -1.11
C ALA A 111 5.64 -6.62 0.37
N VAL A 112 5.00 -5.79 1.18
CA VAL A 112 5.22 -5.74 2.64
C VAL A 112 3.87 -5.85 3.33
N ARG A 113 3.75 -6.81 4.24
CA ARG A 113 2.71 -6.83 5.27
C ARG A 113 3.32 -6.27 6.56
N PRO A 114 2.89 -5.07 7.00
CA PRO A 114 3.36 -4.51 8.26
C PRO A 114 3.04 -5.41 9.45
N GLY A 115 3.91 -5.39 10.45
CA GLY A 115 3.77 -6.13 11.70
C GLY A 115 3.84 -5.20 12.92
N ALA A 116 4.13 -5.77 14.09
CA ALA A 116 4.28 -5.01 15.32
C ALA A 116 5.56 -4.13 15.30
N PRO A 117 5.61 -3.01 16.03
CA PRO A 117 6.75 -2.11 16.00
C PRO A 117 8.08 -2.80 16.35
N VAL A 118 9.11 -2.55 15.54
CA VAL A 118 10.47 -3.07 15.76
C VAL A 118 11.27 -2.07 16.59
N ARG A 119 12.01 -2.56 17.59
CA ARG A 119 13.00 -1.75 18.32
C ARG A 119 14.25 -1.57 17.45
N GLY A 120 14.56 -0.34 17.07
CA GLY A 120 15.69 -0.02 16.21
C GLY A 120 15.33 -0.10 14.73
N ARG A 121 16.27 -0.60 13.92
CA ARG A 121 16.21 -0.60 12.46
C ARG A 121 16.58 -1.98 11.91
N ALA A 122 15.79 -2.51 10.98
CA ALA A 122 16.07 -3.75 10.27
C ALA A 122 16.11 -3.51 8.77
N VAL A 123 17.17 -3.98 8.10
CA VAL A 123 17.30 -3.92 6.64
C VAL A 123 17.01 -5.31 6.10
N VAL A 124 15.91 -5.48 5.37
CA VAL A 124 15.43 -6.75 4.84
C VAL A 124 15.71 -6.83 3.35
N THR A 125 16.39 -7.88 2.92
CA THR A 125 16.71 -8.17 1.51
C THR A 125 16.04 -9.48 1.11
N MET A 126 16.09 -9.84 -0.18
CA MET A 126 15.63 -11.16 -0.64
C MET A 126 16.38 -12.34 -0.01
N TYR A 127 17.53 -12.10 0.62
CA TYR A 127 18.36 -13.11 1.28
C TYR A 127 18.18 -13.17 2.80
N GLY A 128 17.42 -12.24 3.38
CA GLY A 128 17.25 -12.12 4.83
C GLY A 128 17.56 -10.72 5.35
N VAL A 129 17.79 -10.60 6.66
CA VAL A 129 18.09 -9.32 7.31
C VAL A 129 19.59 -9.02 7.25
N ALA A 130 19.95 -7.89 6.64
CA ALA A 130 21.31 -7.39 6.54
C ALA A 130 21.67 -6.49 7.73
N ARG A 131 22.94 -6.50 8.12
CA ARG A 131 23.48 -5.65 9.19
C ARG A 131 23.65 -4.19 8.77
N ALA A 132 23.87 -3.96 7.48
CA ALA A 132 24.04 -2.64 6.88
C ALA A 132 23.13 -2.52 5.65
N GLU A 133 22.89 -1.29 5.19
CA GLU A 133 22.20 -1.07 3.92
C GLU A 133 23.06 -1.59 2.78
N PRO A 134 22.56 -2.50 1.93
CA PRO A 134 23.31 -2.96 0.77
C PRO A 134 23.42 -1.82 -0.25
N GLU A 135 24.50 -1.84 -1.02
CA GLU A 135 24.74 -0.86 -2.09
C GLU A 135 23.70 -0.95 -3.21
N LEU A 136 23.06 -2.11 -3.37
CA LEU A 136 22.17 -2.44 -4.48
C LEU A 136 20.82 -2.95 -3.97
N GLY A 137 19.75 -2.46 -4.61
CA GLY A 137 18.37 -2.87 -4.36
C GLY A 137 17.98 -4.19 -5.03
N PRO A 138 16.76 -4.70 -4.77
CA PRO A 138 15.75 -4.11 -3.90
C PRO A 138 15.89 -4.57 -2.44
N TYR A 139 15.64 -3.67 -1.49
CA TYR A 139 15.60 -3.98 -0.06
C TYR A 139 14.56 -3.12 0.67
N VAL A 140 14.14 -3.55 1.86
CA VAL A 140 13.16 -2.87 2.71
C VAL A 140 13.81 -2.48 4.02
N VAL A 141 13.67 -1.22 4.41
CA VAL A 141 14.08 -0.74 5.72
C VAL A 141 12.86 -0.69 6.62
N ILE A 142 12.87 -1.43 7.72
CA ILE A 142 11.83 -1.40 8.76
C ILE A 142 12.38 -0.61 9.95
N GLY A 143 11.61 0.34 10.48
CA GLY A 143 11.98 1.15 11.63
C GLY A 143 10.76 1.60 12.43
N GLY A 144 10.69 1.22 13.70
CA GLY A 144 9.50 1.43 14.52
C GLY A 144 8.28 0.73 13.91
N SER A 145 7.20 1.48 13.67
CA SER A 145 5.98 1.01 12.99
C SER A 145 6.00 1.22 11.47
N GLY A 146 7.01 1.90 10.94
CA GLY A 146 7.10 2.28 9.53
C GLY A 146 8.06 1.41 8.74
N TYR A 147 7.96 1.49 7.41
CA TYR A 147 8.91 0.89 6.50
C TYR A 147 9.14 1.77 5.26
N ARG A 148 10.28 1.57 4.61
CA ARG A 148 10.64 2.19 3.33
C ARG A 148 11.14 1.10 2.38
N VAL A 149 10.59 1.04 1.18
CA VAL A 149 11.10 0.16 0.12
C VAL A 149 12.13 0.94 -0.70
N VAL A 150 13.32 0.38 -0.87
CA VAL A 150 14.37 0.88 -1.75
C VAL A 150 14.36 0.02 -3.01
N PRO A 151 13.96 0.57 -4.16
CA PRO A 151 13.91 -0.19 -5.42
C PRO A 151 15.32 -0.50 -5.94
N ASP A 152 15.44 -1.49 -6.82
CA ASP A 152 16.65 -1.63 -7.63
C ASP A 152 16.67 -0.50 -8.67
N LEU A 153 17.65 0.39 -8.54
CA LEU A 153 17.81 1.54 -9.42
C LEU A 153 18.87 1.31 -10.50
N ARG A 154 19.32 0.07 -10.77
CA ARG A 154 20.07 -0.20 -12.01
C ARG A 154 19.10 -0.02 -13.19
N PRO A 155 19.02 1.14 -13.88
CA PRO A 155 18.23 1.20 -15.09
C PRO A 155 19.02 0.33 -16.09
N ALA A 156 18.44 -0.38 -17.06
CA ALA A 156 17.97 0.23 -18.30
C ALA A 156 18.91 1.30 -18.94
N ALA A 157 20.13 1.53 -18.41
CA ALA A 157 21.13 2.44 -18.98
C ALA A 157 21.98 1.76 -20.07
N SER A 158 21.94 0.42 -20.15
CA SER A 158 22.68 -0.36 -21.16
C SER A 158 21.80 -0.91 -22.29
N ALA A 159 20.47 -0.81 -22.19
CA ALA A 159 19.57 -1.25 -23.25
C ALA A 159 18.84 -0.03 -23.76
N ALA A 160 19.20 0.42 -24.97
CA ALA A 160 18.33 1.27 -25.76
C ALA A 160 16.92 0.65 -25.69
N ALA A 161 15.97 1.39 -25.11
CA ALA A 161 14.60 0.91 -24.99
C ALA A 161 14.13 0.54 -26.41
N PRO A 162 13.70 -0.72 -26.66
CA PRO A 162 13.15 -1.07 -27.97
C PRO A 162 11.98 -0.14 -28.25
N GLU A 163 11.86 0.37 -29.47
CA GLU A 163 10.82 1.35 -29.90
C GLU A 163 9.36 0.87 -29.68
N SER A 164 9.17 -0.34 -29.16
CA SER A 164 7.90 -0.95 -28.79
C SER A 164 7.59 -0.96 -27.28
N SER A 165 8.45 -0.42 -26.41
CA SER A 165 8.19 -0.41 -24.97
C SER A 165 7.10 0.60 -24.59
N ALA A 166 6.00 0.12 -24.01
CA ALA A 166 4.85 0.92 -23.55
C ALA A 166 5.15 1.87 -22.37
N TYR A 167 6.37 1.84 -21.84
CA TYR A 167 6.82 2.70 -20.76
C TYR A 167 8.27 3.13 -20.98
N LEU A 168 8.56 4.37 -20.60
CA LEU A 168 9.87 5.00 -20.68
C LEU A 168 10.23 5.52 -19.30
N ILE A 169 11.42 5.19 -18.80
CA ILE A 169 11.93 5.71 -17.54
C ILE A 169 12.81 6.92 -17.87
N ARG A 170 12.35 8.13 -17.51
CA ARG A 170 13.12 9.37 -17.70
C ARG A 170 13.19 10.10 -16.36
N ASN A 171 14.40 10.44 -15.91
CA ASN A 171 14.65 11.18 -14.67
C ASN A 171 13.93 10.60 -13.45
N SER A 172 14.12 9.30 -13.18
CA SER A 172 13.51 8.61 -12.04
C SER A 172 11.96 8.62 -12.03
N THR A 173 11.35 8.96 -13.17
CA THR A 173 9.91 9.01 -13.36
C THR A 173 9.53 7.99 -14.44
N LEU A 174 8.56 7.14 -14.12
CA LEU A 174 8.04 6.13 -15.05
C LEU A 174 6.93 6.80 -15.88
N ALA A 175 7.25 7.15 -17.13
CA ALA A 175 6.31 7.78 -18.06
C ALA A 175 5.69 6.70 -18.97
N LEU A 176 4.37 6.63 -19.02
CA LEU A 176 3.64 5.81 -19.98
C LEU A 176 3.71 6.46 -21.36
N GLY A 177 4.28 5.74 -22.33
CA GLY A 177 4.28 6.16 -23.73
C GLY A 177 2.91 5.87 -24.33
N VAL A 178 1.99 6.83 -24.27
CA VAL A 178 0.71 6.73 -24.97
C VAL A 178 0.94 7.19 -26.40
N ARG A 179 0.77 6.29 -27.39
CA ARG A 179 0.75 6.67 -28.81
C ARG A 179 -0.42 7.62 -29.05
N GLY A 180 -0.12 8.85 -29.48
CA GLY A 180 -1.05 9.77 -30.13
C GLY A 180 -0.87 9.71 -31.64
#